data_AF-A0A1Y4RH68-F1
#
_entry.id   AF-A0A1Y4RH68-F1
#
_cell.length_a   1.000
_cell.length_b   1.000
_cell.length_c   1.000
_cell.angle_alpha   90.00
_cell.angle_beta   90.00
_cell.angle_gamma   90.00
#
_symmetry.space_group_name_H-M   'P 1'
#
loop_
_entity.id
_entity.type
_entity.pdbx_description
1 polymer ?
#
loop_
_entity_poly.entity_id
_entity_poly.type
_entity_poly.pdbx_seq_one_letter_code
_entity_poly.pdbx_strand_id
1 'polypeptide(L)' 'MQQKPAFHPDTCCLLHAEAHDLGVAEGKAECILETLSDYGRIPLGIQEKILKQKSFFQLKHWFLLARQVQTVEQFINRM' A
#
# COMPACT_ATOMS: atom_id res chain seq x y z
N MET A 1 13.53 -43.29 2.28
CA MET A 1 12.13 -42.93 1.99
C MET A 1 12.00 -41.43 2.12
N GLN A 2 11.89 -40.70 1.02
CA GLN A 2 11.67 -39.25 1.10
C GLN A 2 10.18 -39.02 1.33
N GLN A 3 9.84 -38.44 2.48
CA GLN A 3 8.48 -38.03 2.78
C GLN A 3 8.12 -36.87 1.85
N LYS A 4 7.18 -37.13 0.93
CA LYS A 4 6.56 -36.13 0.08
C LYS A 4 5.72 -35.23 0.98
N PRO A 5 5.92 -33.90 1.00
CA PRO A 5 5.07 -33.03 1.81
C PRO A 5 3.64 -33.14 1.28
N ALA A 6 2.72 -33.54 2.15
CA ALA A 6 1.31 -33.58 1.85
C ALA A 6 0.85 -32.14 1.60
N PHE A 7 0.61 -31.80 0.34
CA PHE A 7 -0.04 -30.56 -0.05
C PHE A 7 -1.46 -30.61 0.54
N HIS A 8 -1.67 -29.91 1.66
CA HIS A 8 -2.98 -29.71 2.23
C HIS A 8 -3.71 -28.64 1.38
N PRO A 9 -4.92 -28.92 0.86
CA PRO A 9 -5.66 -27.98 0.01
C PRO A 9 -5.90 -26.62 0.68
N ASP A 10 -6.00 -26.60 2.00
CA ASP A 10 -6.34 -25.42 2.80
C ASP A 10 -5.24 -24.35 2.82
N THR A 11 -3.99 -24.72 2.55
CA THR A 11 -2.87 -23.76 2.50
C THR A 11 -2.91 -22.90 1.23
N CYS A 12 -3.55 -23.39 0.17
CA CYS A 12 -3.64 -22.68 -1.11
C CYS A 12 -4.59 -21.46 -1.02
N CYS A 13 -5.69 -21.56 -0.28
CA CYS A 13 -6.67 -20.47 -0.16
C CYS A 13 -6.13 -19.26 0.62
N LEU A 14 -5.34 -19.48 1.68
CA LEU A 14 -4.77 -18.41 2.50
C LEU A 14 -3.73 -17.58 1.74
N LEU A 15 -2.87 -18.24 0.96
CA LEU A 15 -1.84 -17.56 0.15
C LEU A 15 -2.45 -16.64 -0.91
N HIS A 16 -3.58 -17.03 -1.52
CA HIS A 16 -4.26 -16.20 -2.51
C HIS A 16 -4.90 -14.95 -1.88
N ALA A 17 -5.47 -15.08 -0.68
CA ALA A 17 -6.04 -13.95 0.05
C ALA A 17 -4.96 -12.93 0.44
N GLU A 18 -3.83 -13.40 0.96
CA GLU A 18 -2.70 -12.53 1.32
C GLU A 18 -2.12 -11.82 0.09
N ALA A 19 -1.93 -12.54 -1.03
CA ALA A 19 -1.43 -11.96 -2.26
C ALA A 19 -2.39 -10.88 -2.81
N HIS A 20 -3.70 -11.14 -2.75
CA HIS A 20 -4.71 -10.15 -3.14
C HIS A 20 -4.64 -8.89 -2.27
N ASP A 21 -4.59 -9.04 -0.95
CA ASP A 21 -4.56 -7.91 -0.02
C ASP A 21 -3.28 -7.07 -0.16
N LEU A 22 -2.14 -7.71 -0.40
CA LEU A 22 -0.88 -7.03 -0.73
C LEU A 22 -1.01 -6.23 -2.03
N GLY A 23 -1.56 -6.83 -3.09
CA GLY A 23 -1.78 -6.14 -4.36
C GLY A 23 -2.72 -4.94 -4.24
N VAL A 24 -3.78 -5.06 -3.43
CA VAL A 24 -4.69 -3.94 -3.15
C VAL A 24 -3.97 -2.83 -2.37
N ALA A 25 -3.11 -3.17 -1.42
CA ALA A 25 -2.31 -2.19 -0.69
C ALA A 25 -1.31 -1.46 -1.60
N GLU A 26 -0.58 -2.20 -2.44
CA GLU A 26 0.40 -1.66 -3.38
C GLU A 26 -0.26 -0.71 -4.39
N GLY A 27 -1.33 -1.14 -5.07
CA GLY A 27 -2.02 -0.27 -6.05
C GLY A 27 -2.60 1.00 -5.42
N LYS A 28 -3.03 0.92 -4.15
CA LYS A 28 -3.50 2.11 -3.44
C LYS A 28 -2.37 3.04 -3.02
N ALA A 29 -1.22 2.50 -2.62
CA ALA A 29 -0.02 3.27 -2.36
C ALA A 29 0.44 4.03 -3.62
N GLU A 30 0.45 3.37 -4.78
CA GLU A 30 0.75 4.00 -6.07
C GLU A 30 -0.22 5.14 -6.40
N CYS A 31 -1.53 4.92 -6.22
CA CYS A 31 -2.56 5.95 -6.46
C CYS A 31 -2.37 7.20 -5.58
N ILE A 32 -1.94 7.03 -4.32
CA ILE A 32 -1.60 8.17 -3.44
C ILE A 32 -0.41 8.95 -4.01
N LEU A 33 0.65 8.25 -4.45
CA LEU A 33 1.84 8.89 -4.99
C LEU A 33 1.55 9.63 -6.30
N GLU A 34 0.76 9.03 -7.20
CA GLU A 34 0.28 9.67 -8.42
C GLU A 34 -0.48 10.96 -8.10
N THR A 35 -1.46 10.88 -7.19
CA THR A 35 -2.24 12.06 -6.74
C THR A 35 -1.34 13.17 -6.18
N LEU A 36 -0.34 12.83 -5.37
CA LEU A 36 0.56 13.83 -4.78
C LEU A 36 1.54 14.42 -5.79
N SER A 37 1.84 13.72 -6.88
CA SER A 37 2.76 14.18 -7.92
C SER A 37 2.25 15.42 -8.65
N ASP A 38 0.93 15.61 -8.73
CA ASP A 38 0.29 16.81 -9.27
C ASP A 38 0.61 18.07 -8.45
N TYR A 39 0.95 17.91 -7.16
CA TYR A 39 1.25 19.00 -6.23
C TYR A 39 2.75 19.22 -5.99
N GLY A 40 3.61 18.45 -6.66
CA GLY A 40 5.06 18.61 -6.63
C GLY A 40 5.85 17.36 -6.30
N ARG A 41 7.15 17.53 -6.06
CA ARG A 41 8.08 16.41 -5.82
C ARG A 41 7.88 15.83 -4.42
N ILE A 42 7.57 14.54 -4.38
CA ILE A 42 7.42 13.79 -3.13
C ILE A 42 8.82 13.41 -2.60
N PRO A 43 9.18 13.73 -1.35
CA PRO A 43 10.45 13.29 -0.77
C PRO A 43 10.57 11.77 -0.73
N LEU A 44 11.76 11.23 -1.03
CA LEU A 44 11.98 9.78 -1.15
C LEU A 44 11.53 9.01 0.10
N GLY A 45 11.84 9.51 1.29
CA GLY A 45 11.43 8.86 2.55
C GLY A 45 9.91 8.77 2.71
N ILE A 46 9.15 9.71 2.15
CA ILE A 46 7.68 9.67 2.15
C ILE A 46 7.16 8.68 1.12
N GLN A 47 7.79 8.61 -0.07
CA GLN A 47 7.45 7.60 -1.08
C GLN A 47 7.62 6.19 -0.50
N GLU A 48 8.78 5.92 0.12
CA GLU A 48 9.04 4.62 0.75
C GLU A 48 8.05 4.31 1.88
N LYS A 49 7.72 5.31 2.72
CA LYS A 49 6.75 5.13 3.81
C LYS A 49 5.36 4.73 3.28
N ILE A 50 4.95 5.31 2.16
CA ILE A 50 3.67 5.01 1.50
C ILE A 50 3.70 3.61 0.87
N LEU A 51 4.75 3.28 0.09
CA LEU A 51 4.89 1.98 -0.58
C LEU A 51 5.02 0.80 0.39
N LYS A 52 5.63 1.00 1.56
CA LYS A 52 5.79 -0.05 2.57
C LYS A 52 4.53 -0.24 3.44
N GLN A 53 3.50 0.59 3.29
CA GLN A 53 2.29 0.52 4.12
C GLN A 53 1.37 -0.61 3.66
N LYS A 54 1.02 -1.52 4.57
CA LYS A 54 0.13 -2.66 4.29
C LYS A 54 -1.27 -2.48 4.87
N SER A 55 -1.46 -1.56 5.82
CA SER A 55 -2.77 -1.29 6.40
C SER A 55 -3.68 -0.57 5.40
N PHE A 56 -4.71 -1.27 4.94
CA PHE A 56 -5.72 -0.70 4.05
C PHE A 56 -6.40 0.55 4.66
N PHE A 57 -6.63 0.57 5.97
CA PHE A 57 -7.24 1.71 6.66
C PHE A 57 -6.33 2.94 6.63
N GLN A 58 -5.03 2.75 6.87
CA GLN A 58 -4.05 3.84 6.80
C GLN A 58 -3.94 4.38 5.37
N LEU A 59 -3.83 3.50 4.38
CA LEU A 59 -3.81 3.88 2.97
C LEU A 59 -5.09 4.58 2.54
N LYS A 60 -6.26 4.14 3.04
CA LYS A 60 -7.53 4.83 2.78
C LYS A 60 -7.52 6.25 3.34
N HIS A 61 -7.05 6.41 4.57
CA HIS A 61 -6.96 7.73 5.21
C HIS A 61 -6.03 8.66 4.45
N TRP A 62 -4.82 8.19 4.11
CA TRP A 62 -3.85 8.95 3.33
C TRP A 62 -4.37 9.30 1.93
N PHE A 63 -5.09 8.40 1.26
CA PHE A 63 -5.69 8.72 -0.04
C PHE A 63 -6.75 9.82 0.05
N LEU A 64 -7.60 9.81 1.08
CA LEU A 64 -8.55 10.89 1.30
C LEU A 64 -7.85 12.22 1.62
N LEU A 65 -6.79 12.17 2.43
CA LEU A 65 -5.98 13.34 2.75
C LEU A 65 -5.29 13.93 1.52
N ALA A 66 -4.70 13.09 0.65
CA ALA A 66 -4.03 13.51 -0.58
C ALA A 66 -4.95 14.33 -1.50
N ARG A 67 -6.25 13.99 -1.54
CA ARG A 67 -7.28 14.72 -2.31
C ARG A 67 -7.74 16.04 -1.68
N GLN A 68 -7.39 16.29 -0.43
CA GLN A 68 -7.82 17.48 0.33
C GLN A 68 -6.73 18.55 0.46
N VAL A 69 -5.47 18.19 0.21
CA VAL A 69 -4.33 19.09 0.30
C VAL A 69 -4.07 19.78 -1.04
N GLN A 70 -3.26 20.83 -1.03
CA GLN A 70 -2.82 21.54 -2.23
C GLN A 70 -1.29 21.51 -2.42
N THR A 71 -0.55 20.98 -1.46
CA THR A 71 0.91 20.81 -1.54
C THR A 71 1.32 19.48 -0.90
N VAL A 72 2.46 18.95 -1.33
CA VAL A 72 3.08 17.77 -0.71
C VAL A 72 3.40 18.02 0.77
N GLU A 73 3.82 19.23 1.14
CA GLU A 73 4.12 19.58 2.53
C GLU A 73 2.88 19.54 3.43
N GLN A 74 1.72 20.02 2.96
CA GLN A 74 0.46 19.92 3.69
C GLN A 74 0.05 18.47 3.95
N PHE A 75 0.32 17.56 3.00
CA PHE A 75 0.11 16.13 3.19
C PHE A 75 1.04 15.58 4.28
N ILE A 76 2.34 15.84 4.17
CA ILE A 76 3.35 15.34 5.13
C ILE A 76 3.04 15.79 6.55
N ASN A 77 2.58 17.03 6.74
CA ASN A 77 2.25 17.57 8.06
C ASN A 77 0.99 16.95 8.69
N ARG A 78 0.20 16.17 7.95
CA ARG A 78 -1.08 15.59 8.40
C ARG A 78 -1.14 14.05 8.30
N MET A 79 -0.10 13.40 7.78
CA MET A 79 -0.06 11.95 7.52
C MET A 79 0.34 11.11 8.73
#